data_AF-X1GIM0-F1
#
_entry.id   AF-X1GIM0-F1
#
_cell.length_a   1.000
_cell.length_b   1.000
_cell.length_c   1.000
_cell.angle_alpha   90.00
_cell.angle_beta   90.00
_cell.angle_gamma   90.00
#
_symmetry.space_group_name_H-M   'P 1'
#
loop_
_entity.id
_entity.type
_entity.pdbx_description
1 polymer ?
#
loop_
_entity_poly.entity_id
_entity_poly.type
_entity_poly.pdbx_seq_one_letter_code
_entity_poly.pdbx_strand_id
1 'polypeptide(L)' 'MIYTDKVHLVGDTLQELHDFAKFIGLKREWFQDHPRHPHYDITTSRMLKKILAHKIIRISSKQLLKKLSES' A
#
# COMPACT_ATOMS: atom_id res chain seq x y z
N MET A 1 2.93 7.77 -6.35
CA MET A 1 2.72 8.12 -4.92
C MET A 1 2.26 6.89 -4.13
N ILE A 2 2.52 6.82 -2.82
CA ILE A 2 2.11 5.68 -1.95
C ILE A 2 0.98 6.09 -1.01
N TYR A 3 0.01 5.19 -0.82
CA TYR A 3 -1.13 5.37 0.07
C TYR A 3 -1.35 4.17 0.98
N THR A 4 -1.98 4.41 2.14
CA THR A 4 -2.41 3.33 3.04
C THR A 4 -3.71 3.65 3.75
N ASP A 5 -4.53 2.61 3.96
CA ASP A 5 -5.71 2.64 4.85
C ASP A 5 -5.46 1.93 6.20
N LYS A 6 -4.18 1.64 6.50
CA LYS A 6 -3.63 0.84 7.61
C LYS A 6 -3.64 -0.68 7.42
N VAL A 7 -4.47 -1.20 6.52
CA VAL A 7 -4.57 -2.65 6.26
C VAL A 7 -3.94 -2.98 4.91
N HIS A 8 -4.13 -2.09 3.94
CA HIS A 8 -3.60 -2.21 2.60
C HIS A 8 -2.62 -1.06 2.33
N LEU A 9 -1.60 -1.37 1.55
CA LEU A 9 -0.64 -0.42 1.00
C LEU A 9 -0.75 -0.46 -0.52
N VAL A 10 -0.94 0.70 -1.14
CA VAL A 10 -1.05 0.83 -2.60
C VAL A 10 -0.14 1.92 -3.14
N GLY A 11 0.13 1.89 -4.44
CA GLY A 11 0.81 2.94 -5.17
C GLY A 11 0.02 3.36 -6.41
N ASP A 12 0.33 4.55 -6.94
CA ASP A 12 -0.16 4.96 -8.27
C ASP A 12 0.37 4.05 -9.37
N THR A 13 1.56 3.48 -9.18
CA THR A 13 2.16 2.49 -10.08
C THR A 13 2.62 1.23 -9.33
N LEU A 14 2.64 0.09 -10.02
CA LEU A 14 3.16 -1.16 -9.48
C LEU A 14 4.63 -1.03 -9.05
N GLN A 15 5.42 -0.31 -9.85
CA GLN A 15 6.84 -0.10 -9.61
C GLN A 15 7.07 0.65 -8.29
N GLU A 16 6.41 1.80 -8.11
CA GLU A 16 6.50 2.56 -6.85
C GLU A 16 6.05 1.73 -5.65
N LEU A 17 4.97 0.96 -5.80
CA LEU A 17 4.46 0.08 -4.74
C LEU A 17 5.50 -0.98 -4.34
N HIS A 18 6.12 -1.65 -5.30
CA HIS A 18 7.14 -2.66 -5.04
C HIS A 18 8.42 -2.06 -4.44
N ASP A 19 8.88 -0.92 -4.96
CA ASP A 19 10.07 -0.25 -4.47
C ASP A 19 9.88 0.20 -3.02
N PHE A 20 8.72 0.78 -2.72
CA PHE A 20 8.39 1.19 -1.37
C PHE A 20 8.23 -0.01 -0.43
N ALA A 21 7.55 -1.07 -0.87
CA ALA A 21 7.40 -2.31 -0.10
C ALA A 21 8.76 -2.95 0.25
N LYS A 22 9.67 -3.00 -0.73
CA LYS A 22 11.05 -3.49 -0.54
C LYS A 22 11.82 -2.60 0.43
N PHE A 23 11.68 -1.28 0.32
CA PHE A 23 12.36 -0.31 1.17
C PHE A 23 11.99 -0.45 2.66
N ILE A 24 10.70 -0.64 2.98
CA ILE A 24 10.26 -0.83 4.37
C ILE A 24 10.44 -2.27 4.90
N GLY A 25 10.69 -3.22 3.98
CA GLY A 25 10.87 -4.63 4.27
C GLY A 25 9.58 -5.44 4.35
N LEU A 26 8.57 -5.11 3.54
CA LEU A 26 7.44 -6.01 3.31
C LEU A 26 7.89 -7.20 2.45
N LYS A 27 7.29 -8.36 2.73
CA LYS A 27 7.57 -9.58 1.97
C LYS A 27 6.79 -9.59 0.66
N ARG A 28 7.40 -10.09 -0.42
CA ARG A 28 6.73 -10.24 -1.73
C ARG A 28 5.50 -11.16 -1.67
N GLU A 29 5.46 -12.10 -0.74
CA GLU A 29 4.34 -13.02 -0.48
C GLU A 29 3.07 -12.30 0.02
N TRP A 30 3.18 -11.06 0.51
CA TRP A 30 2.02 -10.26 0.95
C TRP A 30 1.48 -9.36 -0.15
N PHE A 31 2.04 -9.45 -1.37
CA PHE A 31 1.50 -8.76 -2.51
C PHE A 31 0.30 -9.53 -3.08
N GLN A 32 -0.81 -8.83 -3.21
CA GLN A 32 -2.00 -9.32 -3.88
C GLN A 32 -2.07 -8.73 -5.27
N ASP A 33 -1.88 -9.58 -6.28
CA ASP A 33 -1.93 -9.20 -7.70
C ASP A 33 -3.37 -9.19 -8.22
N HIS A 34 -4.18 -8.29 -7.70
CA HIS A 34 -5.53 -8.11 -8.21
C HIS A 34 -5.54 -7.17 -9.42
N PRO A 35 -6.16 -7.56 -10.56
CA PRO A 35 -6.12 -6.80 -11.81
C PRO A 35 -6.56 -5.33 -11.71
N ARG A 36 -7.38 -4.98 -10.71
CA ARG A 36 -7.89 -3.61 -10.47
C ARG A 36 -7.34 -2.97 -9.19
N HIS A 37 -6.67 -3.75 -8.36
CA HIS A 37 -6.25 -3.31 -7.03
C HIS A 37 -4.99 -4.05 -6.56
N PRO A 38 -3.85 -3.86 -7.24
CA PRO A 38 -2.59 -4.40 -6.74
C PRO A 38 -2.25 -3.71 -5.41
N HIS A 39 -2.05 -4.49 -4.36
CA HIS A 39 -1.77 -3.97 -3.03
C HIS A 39 -0.89 -4.93 -2.23
N TYR A 40 -0.33 -4.41 -1.13
CA TYR A 40 0.28 -5.25 -0.10
C TYR A 40 -0.58 -5.27 1.16
N ASP A 41 -0.71 -6.46 1.75
CA ASP A 41 -1.32 -6.63 3.06
C ASP A 41 -0.35 -6.20 4.18
N ILE A 42 -0.83 -5.33 5.06
CA ILE A 42 -0.13 -4.89 6.26
C ILE A 42 -0.53 -5.84 7.40
N THR A 43 0.19 -6.95 7.49
CA THR A 43 -0.15 -8.07 8.40
C THR A 43 0.21 -7.81 9.87
N THR A 44 1.07 -6.84 10.17
CA THR A 44 1.54 -6.59 11.54
C THR A 44 1.54 -5.11 11.91
N SER A 45 1.23 -4.83 13.18
CA SER A 45 1.32 -3.47 13.72
C SER A 45 2.74 -2.88 13.66
N ARG A 46 3.77 -3.73 13.65
CA ARG A 46 5.17 -3.29 13.45
C ARG A 46 5.37 -2.69 12.06
N MET A 47 4.84 -3.34 11.02
CA MET A 47 4.92 -2.81 9.66
C MET A 47 4.08 -1.56 9.48
N LEU A 48 2.89 -1.52 10.08
CA LEU A 48 2.10 -0.30 10.10
C LEU A 48 2.86 0.88 10.73
N LYS A 49 3.53 0.68 11.86
CA LYS A 49 4.34 1.73 12.49
C LYS A 49 5.49 2.20 11.59
N LYS A 50 6.18 1.28 10.90
CA LYS A 50 7.23 1.64 9.93
C LYS A 50 6.66 2.48 8.78
N ILE A 51 5.55 2.05 8.19
CA ILE A 51 4.82 2.76 7.14
C ILE A 51 4.47 4.18 7.61
N LEU A 52 3.85 4.32 8.79
CA LEU A 52 3.45 5.62 9.34
C LEU A 52 4.62 6.52 9.74
N ALA A 53 5.85 6.00 9.89
CA ALA A 53 7.04 6.80 10.12
C ALA A 53 7.55 7.50 8.85
N HIS A 54 7.07 7.11 7.67
CA HIS A 54 7.37 7.77 6.40
C HIS A 54 6.28 8.76 6.01
N LYS A 55 6.61 9.70 5.13
CA LYS A 55 5.66 10.70 4.59
C LYS A 55 4.70 10.06 3.57
N ILE A 56 3.85 9.16 4.03
CA ILE A 56 2.84 8.44 3.23
C ILE A 56 1.49 9.10 3.41
N ILE A 57 0.69 9.14 2.34
CA ILE A 57 -0.65 9.71 2.39
C ILE A 57 -1.61 8.67 2.97
N ARG A 58 -2.15 8.95 4.15
CA ARG A 58 -3.20 8.12 4.75
C ARG A 58 -4.55 8.47 4.15
N ILE A 59 -5.23 7.46 3.63
CA ILE A 59 -6.57 7.58 3.07
C ILE A 59 -7.52 6.58 3.73
N SER A 60 -8.81 6.87 3.74
CA SER A 60 -9.82 5.89 4.14
C SER A 60 -10.00 4.82 3.05
N SER A 61 -10.50 3.64 3.40
CA SER A 61 -10.80 2.58 2.41
C SER A 61 -11.79 3.06 1.33
N LYS A 62 -12.71 3.98 1.66
CA LYS A 62 -13.60 4.62 0.69
C LYS A 62 -12.85 5.51 -0.30
N GLN A 63 -11.87 6.27 0.17
CA GLN A 63 -11.01 7.10 -0.69
C GLN A 63 -10.06 6.23 -1.53
N LEU A 64 -9.60 5.11 -0.99
CA LEU A 64 -8.81 4.11 -1.69
C LEU A 64 -9.58 3.54 -2.89
N LEU A 65 -10.82 3.07 -2.66
CA LEU A 65 -11.68 2.57 -3.73
C LEU A 65 -11.94 3.62 -4.82
N LYS A 66 -12.17 4.87 -4.43
CA LYS A 66 -12.39 5.97 -5.38
C LYS A 66 -11.15 6.18 -6.26
N LYS A 67 -9.96 6.24 -5.66
CA LYS A 67 -8.68 6.36 -6.37
C LYS A 67 -8.46 5.23 -7.37
N LEU A 68 -8.78 3.99 -6.98
CA LEU A 68 -8.62 2.81 -7.82
C LEU A 68 -9.66 2.72 -8.95
N SER A 69 -10.85 3.29 -8.76
CA SER A 69 -11.87 3.36 -9.80
C SER A 69 -11.64 4.46 -10.84
N GLU A 70 -10.81 5.44 -10.51
CA GLU A 70 -10.50 6.61 -11.35
C GLU A 70 -9.19 6.46 -12.14
N SER A 71 -8.50 5.31 -12.04
CA SER A 71 -7.20 5.03 -12.66
C SER A 71 -7.30 4.05 -13.83
#